data_AF-A0A9D6G1C3-F1
#
_entry.id   AF-A0A9D6G1C3-F1
#
_cell.length_a   1.000
_cell.length_b   1.000
_cell.length_c   1.000
_cell.angle_alpha   90.00
_cell.angle_beta   90.00
_cell.angle_gamma   90.00
#
_symmetry.space_group_name_H-M   'P 1'
#
loop_
_entity.id
_entity.type
_entity.pdbx_description
1 polymer ?
#
loop_
_entity_poly.entity_id
_entity_poly.type
_entity_poly.pdbx_seq_one_letter_code
_entity_poly.pdbx_strand_id
1 'polypeptide(L)'
;KQKAGSIINFSSRGAFNGLNLSYAAAKAGVMGFTSCLAKEMKPHNVTVNCVLPSAITQLFPHKGYAAHDKSHPEGAERPGPEYVAPMVAYLASDDARGITGKFIYACGGEICLYNQPLKLGDVDVLFRKEGKFSLDELAQIVPSMISVEE
;
A
#
# COMPACT_ATOMS: atom_id res chain seq x y z
N LYS A 1 8.23 16.62 27.79
CA LYS A 1 8.22 15.37 26.99
C LYS A 1 7.46 15.62 25.69
N GLN A 2 7.94 15.06 24.57
CA GLN A 2 7.29 15.15 23.24
C GLN A 2 5.86 14.57 23.29
N LYS A 3 4.88 15.25 22.68
CA LYS A 3 3.43 14.92 22.82
C LYS A 3 2.75 14.43 21.53
N ALA A 4 3.44 14.44 20.39
CA ALA A 4 2.96 14.04 19.08
C ALA A 4 4.14 13.69 18.15
N GLY A 5 3.86 13.08 16.99
CA GLY A 5 4.88 12.75 16.00
C GLY A 5 4.31 12.22 14.69
N SER A 6 5.18 11.93 13.73
CA SER A 6 4.82 11.37 12.43
C SER A 6 5.80 10.26 12.06
N ILE A 7 5.29 9.11 11.61
CA ILE A 7 6.08 7.98 11.12
C ILE A 7 5.71 7.78 9.65
N ILE A 8 6.73 7.75 8.79
CA ILE A 8 6.56 7.59 7.34
C ILE A 8 7.37 6.38 6.90
N ASN A 9 6.67 5.29 6.61
CA ASN A 9 7.26 4.05 6.13
C ASN A 9 7.34 4.04 4.59
N PHE A 10 8.23 3.22 4.03
CA PHE A 10 8.38 3.06 2.58
C PHE A 10 8.09 1.63 2.12
N SER A 11 6.97 1.46 1.42
CA SER A 11 6.64 0.23 0.69
C SER A 11 6.97 0.39 -0.80
N SER A 12 6.32 -0.36 -1.69
CA SER A 12 6.46 -0.30 -3.15
C SER A 12 5.24 -0.95 -3.80
N ARG A 13 4.86 -0.51 -5.00
CA ARG A 13 3.88 -1.24 -5.82
C ARG A 13 4.35 -2.67 -6.14
N GLY A 14 5.66 -2.91 -6.09
CA GLY A 14 6.26 -4.25 -6.18
C GLY A 14 5.87 -5.20 -5.04
N ALA A 15 5.19 -4.73 -3.99
CA ALA A 15 4.62 -5.58 -2.95
C ALA A 15 3.57 -6.57 -3.51
N PHE A 16 2.84 -6.17 -4.56
CA PHE A 16 1.76 -6.98 -5.15
C PHE A 16 2.05 -7.39 -6.60
N ASN A 17 2.88 -6.64 -7.31
CA ASN A 17 3.15 -6.83 -8.74
C ASN A 17 4.65 -6.99 -9.06
N GLY A 18 5.48 -7.28 -8.05
CA GLY A 18 6.94 -7.38 -8.21
C GLY A 18 7.42 -8.75 -8.66
N LEU A 19 8.56 -8.81 -9.36
CA LEU A 19 9.19 -10.06 -9.80
C LEU A 19 10.11 -10.70 -8.74
N ASN A 20 10.48 -9.98 -7.68
CA ASN A 20 11.34 -10.49 -6.61
C ASN A 20 10.50 -10.82 -5.37
N LEU A 21 10.40 -12.11 -5.03
CA LEU A 21 9.55 -12.60 -3.95
C LEU A 21 9.94 -12.05 -2.58
N SER A 22 11.24 -12.04 -2.24
CA SER A 22 11.70 -11.55 -0.94
C SER A 22 11.45 -10.06 -0.76
N TYR A 23 11.67 -9.28 -1.82
CA TYR A 23 11.35 -7.85 -1.83
C TYR A 23 9.84 -7.61 -1.71
N ALA A 24 9.03 -8.33 -2.50
CA ALA A 24 7.59 -8.22 -2.47
C ALA A 24 7.03 -8.54 -1.07
N ALA A 25 7.46 -9.66 -0.48
CA ALA A 25 7.08 -10.06 0.87
C ALA A 25 7.47 -9.01 1.92
N ALA A 26 8.71 -8.49 1.86
CA ALA A 26 9.16 -7.46 2.79
C ALA A 26 8.32 -6.17 2.67
N LYS A 27 8.07 -5.71 1.44
CA LYS A 27 7.31 -4.47 1.18
C LYS A 27 5.82 -4.62 1.48
N ALA A 28 5.23 -5.79 1.27
CA ALA A 28 3.89 -6.11 1.75
C ALA A 28 3.83 -6.12 3.30
N GLY A 29 4.85 -6.69 3.96
CA GLY A 29 4.97 -6.68 5.42
C GLY A 29 5.00 -5.27 6.01
N VAL A 30 5.68 -4.32 5.36
CA VAL A 30 5.68 -2.90 5.75
C VAL A 30 4.27 -2.29 5.70
N MET A 31 3.42 -2.72 4.77
CA MET A 31 2.04 -2.23 4.69
C MET A 31 1.17 -2.74 5.85
N GLY A 32 1.31 -4.03 6.20
CA GLY A 32 0.67 -4.61 7.38
C GLY A 32 1.14 -3.92 8.67
N PHE A 33 2.46 -3.73 8.82
CA PHE A 33 3.06 -3.02 9.94
C PHE A 33 2.51 -1.60 10.09
N THR A 34 2.44 -0.84 8.99
CA THR A 34 1.88 0.53 8.97
C THR A 34 0.42 0.53 9.44
N SER A 35 -0.39 -0.43 8.96
CA SER A 35 -1.81 -0.52 9.33
C SER A 35 -2.03 -0.75 10.82
N CYS A 36 -1.26 -1.65 11.43
CA CYS A 36 -1.35 -1.94 12.86
C CYS A 36 -0.80 -0.80 13.69
N LEU A 37 0.40 -0.31 13.35
CA LEU A 37 1.06 0.75 14.09
C LEU A 37 0.25 2.05 14.07
N ALA A 38 -0.43 2.38 12.96
CA ALA A 38 -1.32 3.54 12.89
C ALA A 38 -2.44 3.49 13.95
N LYS A 39 -2.96 2.30 14.27
CA LYS A 39 -3.99 2.12 15.30
C LYS A 39 -3.39 2.21 16.70
N GLU A 40 -2.26 1.56 16.93
CA GLU A 40 -1.55 1.56 18.22
C GLU A 40 -1.06 2.95 18.61
N MET A 41 -0.62 3.75 17.64
CA MET A 41 -0.04 5.07 17.87
C MET A 41 -1.07 6.20 17.95
N LYS A 42 -2.33 5.93 17.58
CA LYS A 42 -3.41 6.93 17.61
C LYS A 42 -3.60 7.59 18.98
N PRO A 43 -3.61 6.87 20.12
CA PRO A 43 -3.73 7.49 21.46
C PRO A 43 -2.55 8.40 21.83
N HIS A 44 -1.43 8.29 21.11
CA HIS A 44 -0.21 9.05 21.35
C HIS A 44 -0.07 10.28 20.44
N ASN A 45 -1.11 10.64 19.68
CA ASN A 45 -1.08 11.70 18.67
C ASN A 45 0.05 11.52 17.65
N VAL A 46 0.34 10.28 17.29
CA VAL A 46 1.34 9.95 16.27
C VAL A 46 0.63 9.42 15.03
N THR A 47 0.88 10.06 13.89
CA THR A 47 0.40 9.60 12.59
C THR A 47 1.38 8.59 12.01
N VAL A 48 0.87 7.58 11.31
CA VAL A 48 1.69 6.54 10.68
C VAL A 48 1.18 6.30 9.28
N ASN A 49 1.96 6.63 8.26
CA ASN A 49 1.59 6.48 6.86
C ASN A 49 2.69 5.75 6.09
N CYS A 50 2.35 5.24 4.91
CA CYS A 50 3.28 4.54 4.06
C CYS A 50 3.29 5.12 2.64
N VAL A 51 4.47 5.50 2.17
CA VAL A 51 4.70 5.97 0.80
C VAL A 51 5.16 4.80 -0.06
N LEU A 52 4.61 4.68 -1.26
CA LEU A 52 4.95 3.74 -2.32
C LEU A 52 5.61 4.56 -3.44
N PRO A 53 6.90 4.89 -3.34
CA PRO A 53 7.52 5.83 -4.25
C PRO A 53 7.80 5.21 -5.61
N SER A 54 7.92 6.07 -6.62
CA SER A 54 8.54 5.74 -7.89
C SER A 54 9.44 6.89 -8.33
N ALA A 55 10.74 6.59 -8.50
CA ALA A 55 11.76 7.57 -8.85
C ALA A 55 12.99 6.88 -9.42
N ILE A 56 13.71 7.55 -10.32
CA ILE A 56 15.02 7.09 -10.75
C ILE A 56 16.04 7.36 -9.65
N THR A 57 16.72 6.30 -9.24
CA THR A 57 17.79 6.35 -8.24
C THR A 57 18.86 5.35 -8.60
N GLN A 58 19.95 5.29 -7.83
CA GLN A 58 20.94 4.22 -7.96
C GLN A 58 20.34 2.82 -7.75
N LEU A 59 19.32 2.70 -6.89
CA LEU A 59 18.65 1.43 -6.60
C LEU A 59 17.74 0.99 -7.76
N PHE A 60 17.17 1.95 -8.50
CA PHE A 60 16.30 1.70 -9.65
C PHE A 60 16.68 2.63 -10.81
N PRO A 61 17.76 2.32 -11.54
CA PRO A 61 18.18 3.12 -12.70
C PRO A 61 17.20 2.93 -13.88
N HIS A 62 17.21 3.84 -14.85
CA HIS A 62 16.31 3.85 -16.01
C HIS A 62 16.01 2.46 -16.63
N LYS A 63 17.04 1.63 -16.83
CA LYS A 63 16.90 0.28 -17.42
C LYS A 63 16.13 -0.70 -16.54
N GLY A 64 16.30 -0.62 -15.22
CA GLY A 64 15.59 -1.46 -14.25
C GLY A 64 14.13 -1.06 -14.05
N TYR A 65 13.72 0.11 -14.55
CA TYR A 65 12.39 0.66 -14.35
C TYR A 65 11.48 0.41 -15.57
N ALA A 66 12.03 0.38 -16.78
CA ALA A 66 11.27 0.17 -18.03
C ALA A 66 10.60 -1.21 -18.11
N ALA A 67 11.18 -2.21 -17.44
CA ALA A 67 10.62 -3.57 -17.41
C ALA A 67 9.36 -3.71 -16.53
N HIS A 68 9.11 -2.77 -15.60
CA HIS A 68 8.12 -2.95 -14.54
C HIS A 68 6.92 -2.00 -14.61
N ASP A 69 7.01 -0.91 -15.38
CA ASP A 69 5.92 0.04 -15.57
C ASP A 69 5.67 0.31 -17.05
N LYS A 70 4.72 -0.44 -17.62
CA LYS A 70 4.27 -0.32 -19.01
C LYS A 70 3.29 0.84 -19.23
N SER A 71 2.84 1.51 -18.15
CA SER A 71 1.91 2.63 -18.25
C SER A 71 2.60 3.95 -18.61
N HIS A 72 3.93 4.00 -18.48
CA HIS A 72 4.71 5.17 -18.87
C HIS A 72 5.09 5.14 -20.37
N PRO A 73 4.88 6.24 -21.12
CA PRO A 73 5.29 6.34 -22.52
C PRO A 73 6.78 6.03 -22.71
N GLU A 74 7.11 5.25 -23.74
CA GLU A 74 8.50 5.05 -24.13
C GLU A 74 9.16 6.40 -24.48
N GLY A 75 10.33 6.67 -23.88
CA GLY A 75 11.08 7.91 -24.11
C GLY A 75 10.74 9.09 -23.21
N ALA A 76 9.74 9.00 -22.34
CA ALA A 76 9.49 10.05 -21.32
C ALA A 76 10.64 10.08 -20.29
N GLU A 77 11.17 11.28 -20.02
CA GLU A 77 12.05 11.49 -18.87
C GLU A 77 11.29 11.10 -17.62
N ARG A 78 11.86 10.15 -16.87
CA ARG A 78 11.24 9.69 -15.64
C ARG A 78 11.68 10.58 -14.48
N PRO A 79 10.78 10.81 -13.52
CA PRO A 79 11.01 11.74 -12.43
C PRO A 79 12.07 11.24 -11.44
N GLY A 80 12.88 12.16 -10.94
CA GLY A 80 13.82 11.89 -9.85
C GLY A 80 13.16 11.88 -8.47
N PRO A 81 13.93 11.60 -7.40
CA PRO A 81 13.43 11.53 -6.03
C PRO A 81 12.85 12.86 -5.51
N GLU A 82 13.20 13.99 -6.13
CA GLU A 82 12.66 15.31 -5.86
C GLU A 82 11.13 15.39 -6.04
N TYR A 83 10.53 14.50 -6.82
CA TYR A 83 9.07 14.42 -6.97
C TYR A 83 8.39 13.63 -5.83
N VAL A 84 9.15 12.89 -5.02
CA VAL A 84 8.63 12.16 -3.84
C VAL A 84 8.78 13.00 -2.57
N ALA A 85 9.85 13.77 -2.46
CA ALA A 85 10.20 14.52 -1.25
C ALA A 85 9.08 15.44 -0.71
N PRO A 86 8.33 16.21 -1.55
CA PRO A 86 7.24 17.06 -1.07
C PRO A 86 6.13 16.29 -0.35
N MET A 87 5.79 15.08 -0.83
CA MET A 87 4.78 14.23 -0.20
C MET A 87 5.25 13.77 1.20
N VAL A 88 6.51 13.38 1.33
CA VAL A 88 7.11 13.01 2.62
C VAL A 88 7.11 14.20 3.57
N ALA A 89 7.51 15.39 3.09
CA ALA A 89 7.51 16.62 3.88
C ALA A 89 6.10 17.00 4.35
N TYR A 90 5.09 16.89 3.47
CA TYR A 90 3.70 17.14 3.84
C TYR A 90 3.21 16.17 4.93
N LEU A 91 3.48 14.86 4.82
CA LEU A 91 3.09 13.90 5.86
C LEU A 91 3.79 14.13 7.21
N ALA A 92 4.96 14.78 7.20
CA ALA A 92 5.68 15.17 8.40
C ALA A 92 5.17 16.49 9.00
N SER A 93 4.43 17.29 8.24
CA SER A 93 3.92 18.60 8.65
C SER A 93 2.73 18.53 9.60
N ASP A 94 2.41 19.65 10.23
CA ASP A 94 1.23 19.78 11.08
C ASP A 94 -0.10 19.75 10.29
N ASP A 95 -0.07 20.08 9.00
CA ASP A 95 -1.25 20.03 8.13
C ASP A 95 -1.72 18.59 7.88
N ALA A 96 -0.84 17.60 8.07
CA ALA A 96 -1.15 16.18 7.88
C ALA A 96 -1.55 15.45 9.17
N ARG A 97 -1.79 16.15 10.29
CA ARG A 97 -2.12 15.54 11.60
C ARG A 97 -3.39 14.68 11.60
N GLY A 98 -4.30 14.91 10.65
CA GLY A 98 -5.51 14.09 10.45
C GLY A 98 -5.30 12.83 9.60
N ILE A 99 -4.11 12.64 9.00
CA ILE A 99 -3.84 11.59 8.03
C ILE A 99 -3.04 10.47 8.71
N THR A 100 -3.63 9.29 8.87
CA THR A 100 -2.95 8.11 9.41
C THR A 100 -3.49 6.82 8.78
N GLY A 101 -2.66 5.79 8.73
CA GLY A 101 -2.97 4.48 8.16
C GLY A 101 -3.14 4.49 6.64
N LYS A 102 -2.54 5.45 5.92
CA LYS A 102 -2.69 5.60 4.47
C LYS A 102 -1.53 5.02 3.68
N PHE A 103 -1.83 4.56 2.47
CA PHE A 103 -0.89 4.08 1.46
C PHE A 103 -0.90 5.02 0.27
N ILE A 104 0.22 5.69 0.01
CA ILE A 104 0.27 6.82 -0.92
C ILE A 104 1.37 6.58 -1.94
N TYR A 105 0.99 6.49 -3.22
CA TYR A 105 1.92 6.55 -4.34
C TYR A 105 2.35 7.98 -4.62
N ALA A 106 3.62 8.19 -4.93
CA ALA A 106 4.15 9.48 -5.37
C ALA A 106 5.23 9.29 -6.46
N CYS A 107 5.04 9.96 -7.60
CA CYS A 107 5.93 9.88 -8.77
C CYS A 107 5.63 11.00 -9.76
N GLY A 108 6.61 11.81 -10.18
CA GLY A 108 6.48 12.64 -11.40
C GLY A 108 5.25 13.52 -11.55
N GLY A 109 4.72 14.05 -10.44
CA GLY A 109 3.49 14.85 -10.42
C GLY A 109 2.21 14.05 -10.14
N GLU A 110 2.29 12.73 -10.09
CA GLU A 110 1.20 11.82 -9.75
C GLU A 110 1.20 11.52 -8.25
N ILE A 111 0.02 11.61 -7.64
CA ILE A 111 -0.27 11.14 -6.29
C ILE A 111 -1.47 10.21 -6.35
N CYS A 112 -1.35 8.99 -5.84
CA CYS A 112 -2.47 8.05 -5.74
C CYS A 112 -2.63 7.58 -4.30
N LEU A 113 -3.86 7.58 -3.79
CA LEU A 113 -4.18 6.97 -2.52
C LEU A 113 -4.73 5.56 -2.77
N TYR A 114 -4.06 4.55 -2.22
CA TYR A 114 -4.57 3.20 -2.22
C TYR A 114 -5.47 2.96 -1.02
N ASN A 115 -6.54 2.21 -1.26
CA ASN A 115 -7.31 1.62 -0.18
C ASN A 115 -6.44 0.65 0.62
N GLN A 116 -6.80 0.45 1.88
CA GLN A 116 -6.13 -0.52 2.73
C GLN A 116 -6.30 -1.92 2.12
N PRO A 117 -5.21 -2.66 1.82
CA PRO A 117 -5.31 -4.00 1.29
C PRO A 117 -5.96 -4.86 2.37
N LEU A 118 -7.15 -5.40 2.06
CA LEU A 118 -8.01 -6.15 2.98
C LEU A 118 -8.59 -5.29 4.12
N LYS A 119 -9.56 -4.44 3.80
CA LYS A 119 -10.44 -3.88 4.83
C LYS A 119 -11.31 -4.99 5.42
N LEU A 120 -10.93 -5.49 6.59
CA LEU A 120 -11.68 -6.55 7.30
C LEU A 120 -13.15 -6.20 7.64
N GLY A 121 -13.56 -4.94 7.49
CA GLY A 121 -14.94 -4.50 7.74
C GLY A 121 -15.84 -4.49 6.49
N ASP A 122 -15.24 -4.43 5.30
CA ASP A 122 -15.94 -4.46 4.03
C ASP A 122 -15.71 -5.86 3.45
N VAL A 123 -16.51 -6.84 3.90
CA VAL A 123 -16.43 -8.22 3.38
C VAL A 123 -17.23 -8.29 2.09
N ASP A 124 -16.58 -8.56 0.97
CA ASP A 124 -17.23 -8.61 -0.34
C ASP A 124 -18.29 -9.72 -0.41
N VAL A 125 -18.00 -10.90 0.16
CA VAL A 125 -18.94 -12.03 0.25
C VAL A 125 -18.79 -12.76 1.59
N LEU A 126 -19.89 -12.91 2.34
CA LEU A 126 -19.90 -13.63 3.61
C LEU A 126 -21.05 -14.65 3.67
N PHE A 127 -20.71 -15.92 3.83
CA PHE A 127 -21.67 -16.97 4.17
C PHE A 127 -21.53 -17.38 5.63
N ARG A 128 -22.67 -17.57 6.31
CA ARG A 128 -22.74 -18.04 7.68
C ARG A 128 -23.69 -19.23 7.76
N LYS A 129 -23.30 -20.25 8.50
CA LYS A 129 -24.19 -21.34 8.91
C LYS A 129 -23.89 -21.75 10.36
N GLU A 130 -24.84 -22.45 10.97
CA GLU A 130 -24.57 -23.13 12.22
C GLU A 130 -23.77 -24.42 11.97
N GLY A 131 -22.78 -24.69 12.83
CA GLY A 131 -21.91 -25.86 12.70
C GLY A 131 -20.80 -25.73 11.65
N LYS A 132 -20.06 -26.82 11.45
CA LYS A 132 -18.89 -26.86 10.55
C LYS A 132 -19.32 -27.10 9.11
N PHE A 133 -18.68 -26.44 8.15
CA PHE A 133 -18.82 -26.78 6.74
C PHE A 133 -18.24 -28.18 6.45
N SER A 134 -18.97 -28.96 5.64
CA SER A 134 -18.44 -30.15 4.98
C SER A 134 -17.70 -29.76 3.71
N LEU A 135 -16.86 -30.67 3.18
CA LEU A 135 -16.15 -30.43 1.92
C LEU A 135 -17.13 -30.30 0.75
N ASP A 136 -18.21 -31.08 0.74
CA ASP A 136 -19.23 -31.04 -0.32
C ASP A 136 -19.97 -29.69 -0.34
N GLU A 137 -20.28 -29.14 0.83
CA GLU A 137 -20.90 -27.81 0.93
C GLU A 137 -19.95 -26.72 0.42
N LEU A 138 -18.66 -26.76 0.80
CA LEU A 138 -17.68 -25.78 0.33
C LEU A 138 -17.47 -25.86 -1.18
N ALA A 139 -17.46 -27.07 -1.76
CA ALA A 139 -17.32 -27.28 -3.20
C ALA A 139 -18.48 -26.67 -4.00
N GLN A 140 -19.67 -26.56 -3.41
CA GLN A 140 -20.83 -25.90 -4.02
C GLN A 140 -20.82 -24.38 -3.81
N ILE A 141 -20.47 -23.94 -2.60
CA ILE A 141 -20.60 -22.54 -2.21
C ILE A 141 -19.43 -21.69 -2.71
N VAL A 142 -18.18 -22.13 -2.52
CA VAL A 142 -16.99 -21.31 -2.81
C VAL A 142 -16.92 -20.87 -4.28
N PRO A 143 -17.19 -21.71 -5.30
CA PRO A 143 -17.21 -21.23 -6.67
C PRO A 143 -18.20 -20.09 -6.90
N SER A 144 -19.42 -20.18 -6.33
CA SER A 144 -20.41 -19.10 -6.45
C SER A 144 -20.01 -17.80 -5.75
N MET A 145 -19.17 -17.86 -4.71
CA MET A 145 -18.63 -16.67 -4.05
C MET A 145 -17.59 -15.96 -4.91
N ILE A 146 -16.85 -16.71 -5.74
CA ILE A 146 -15.77 -16.18 -6.58
C ILE A 146 -16.32 -15.65 -7.91
N SER A 147 -17.37 -16.28 -8.45
CA SER A 147 -17.95 -15.95 -9.76
C SER A 147 -18.87 -14.71 -9.77
N VAL A 148 -18.88 -13.88 -8.73
CA VAL A 148 -19.76 -12.67 -8.66
C VAL A 148 -19.17 -11.49 -9.45
N GLU A 149 -18.00 -11.64 -10.08
CA GLU A 149 -17.37 -10.62 -10.90
C GLU A 149 -17.29 -11.04 -12.39
N GLU A 150 -18.37 -10.76 -13.14
CA GLU A 150 -18.29 -10.37 -14.57
C GLU A 150 -18.86 -8.96 -14.73
#